data_AF-A0A1Q5FAP9-F1
#
_entry.id   AF-A0A1Q5FAP9-F1
#
_cell.length_a   1.000
_cell.length_b   1.000
_cell.length_c   1.000
_cell.angle_alpha   90.00
_cell.angle_beta   90.00
_cell.angle_gamma   90.00
#
_symmetry.space_group_name_H-M   'P 1'
#
loop_
_entity.id
_entity.type
_entity.pdbx_description
1 polymer ?
#
loop_
_entity_poly.entity_id
_entity_poly.type
_entity_poly.pdbx_seq_one_letter_code
_entity_poly.pdbx_strand_id
1 'polypeptide(L)'
;MVILLPVAAVGLAGEVLATARSRAVRRRAGHCVPAAVAAVPAPDGWAGAAVRRAIGWVAGDRPQAVLLGAAAAVLVGGWAGPAVGLAVGWAGWRLLPRVRSPGERRRATERDWLVRQLPLTADLLAACLGSSGSPAGAAFAVAESVPSPMRERLTGVAAQLSLGASPERCWEQLAADCPPMAPLARCLARTTLSGTPPATALVGLAQSQRAAAARAAHARVRRAGVLATAPLGLCFLPAFVLIGVVPVVMGLTGAFSQRL
;
A
#
# COMPACT_ATOMS: atom_id res chain seq x y z
N MET A 1 -29.06 9.39 40.53
CA MET A 1 -28.02 8.40 40.91
C MET A 1 -27.83 7.23 39.92
N VAL A 2 -28.60 7.10 38.83
CA VAL A 2 -28.46 5.98 37.87
C VAL A 2 -27.46 6.28 36.72
N ILE A 3 -27.01 7.53 36.58
CA ILE A 3 -26.16 7.99 35.47
C ILE A 3 -24.64 7.88 35.80
N LEU A 4 -24.26 7.67 37.07
CA LEU A 4 -22.86 7.69 37.50
C LEU A 4 -22.11 6.35 37.33
N LEU A 5 -22.81 5.22 37.40
CA LEU A 5 -22.21 3.89 37.23
C LEU A 5 -21.64 3.59 35.82
N PRO A 6 -22.30 3.97 34.70
CA PRO A 6 -21.79 3.65 33.38
C PRO A 6 -20.57 4.50 32.99
N VAL A 7 -20.44 5.72 33.55
CA VAL A 7 -19.31 6.62 33.28
C VAL A 7 -18.00 6.09 33.86
N ALA A 8 -18.05 5.46 35.04
CA ALA A 8 -16.88 4.86 35.68
C ALA A 8 -16.38 3.60 34.96
N ALA A 9 -17.30 2.78 34.41
CA ALA A 9 -16.94 1.56 33.67
C ALA A 9 -16.29 1.87 32.30
N VAL A 10 -16.73 2.94 31.64
CA VAL A 10 -16.15 3.40 30.37
C VAL A 10 -14.76 4.02 30.57
N GLY A 11 -14.53 4.69 31.70
CA GLY A 11 -13.19 5.22 32.06
C GLY A 11 -12.14 4.11 32.23
N LEU A 12 -12.47 3.03 32.94
CA LEU A 12 -11.56 1.92 33.18
C LEU A 12 -11.24 1.11 31.92
N ALA A 13 -12.21 0.92 31.01
CA ALA A 13 -11.95 0.27 29.72
C ALA A 13 -11.04 1.11 28.81
N GLY A 14 -11.17 2.44 28.88
CA GLY A 14 -10.33 3.38 28.14
C GLY A 14 -8.85 3.35 28.56
N GLU A 15 -8.57 3.29 29.87
CA GLU A 15 -7.19 3.21 30.37
C GLU A 15 -6.53 1.86 30.07
N VAL A 16 -7.27 0.75 30.13
CA VAL A 16 -6.75 -0.58 29.79
C VAL A 16 -6.41 -0.67 28.29
N LEU A 17 -7.20 -0.03 27.42
CA LEU A 17 -6.92 0.03 25.98
C LEU A 17 -5.77 0.99 25.65
N ALA A 18 -5.65 2.12 26.35
CA ALA A 18 -4.53 3.07 26.18
C ALA A 18 -3.18 2.47 26.61
N THR A 19 -3.17 1.70 27.71
CA THR A 19 -1.98 1.00 28.21
C THR A 19 -1.60 -0.21 27.33
N ALA A 20 -2.58 -0.92 26.75
CA ALA A 20 -2.30 -1.97 25.77
C ALA A 20 -1.74 -1.40 24.45
N ARG A 21 -2.26 -0.25 23.98
CA ARG A 21 -1.84 0.39 22.73
C ARG A 21 -0.43 0.99 22.84
N SER A 22 -0.08 1.58 23.99
CA SER A 22 1.27 2.10 24.23
C SER A 22 2.34 0.99 24.31
N ARG A 23 2.01 -0.19 24.87
CA ARG A 23 2.90 -1.37 24.88
C ARG A 23 3.09 -1.96 23.48
N ALA A 24 2.04 -2.00 22.65
CA ALA A 24 2.12 -2.49 21.27
C ALA A 24 2.89 -1.54 20.34
N VAL A 25 2.75 -0.23 20.53
CA VAL A 25 3.48 0.80 19.75
C VAL A 25 4.95 0.85 20.14
N ARG A 26 5.31 0.72 21.43
CA ARG A 26 6.72 0.64 21.85
C ARG A 26 7.44 -0.61 21.32
N ARG A 27 6.74 -1.75 21.18
CA ARG A 27 7.31 -2.96 20.54
C ARG A 27 7.53 -2.80 19.02
N ARG A 28 6.73 -1.97 18.34
CA ARG A 28 6.93 -1.65 16.91
C ARG A 28 8.00 -0.59 16.67
N ALA A 29 8.22 0.33 17.60
CA ALA A 29 9.31 1.30 17.52
C ALA A 29 10.71 0.63 17.55
N GLY A 30 10.84 -0.53 18.20
CA GLY A 30 12.06 -1.35 18.16
C GLY A 30 12.38 -1.96 16.79
N HIS A 31 11.41 -2.03 15.86
CA HIS A 31 11.62 -2.54 14.50
C HIS A 31 12.03 -1.46 13.49
N CYS A 32 12.15 -0.20 13.93
CA CYS A 32 12.64 0.91 13.10
C CYS A 32 14.13 1.20 13.30
N VAL A 33 14.85 0.38 14.07
CA VAL A 33 16.32 0.34 14.06
C VAL A 33 16.74 -0.53 12.88
N PRO A 34 17.58 -0.04 11.95
CA PRO A 34 18.02 -0.82 10.80
C PRO A 34 19.08 -1.81 11.29
N ALA A 35 18.65 -3.01 11.70
CA ALA A 35 19.55 -4.13 11.92
C ALA A 35 19.46 -5.04 10.70
N ALA A 36 20.40 -4.83 9.76
CA ALA A 36 20.81 -5.85 8.82
C ALA A 36 21.40 -7.03 9.60
N VAL A 37 20.60 -8.05 9.95
CA VAL A 37 21.10 -9.38 10.31
C VAL A 37 20.05 -10.44 9.93
N ALA A 38 20.49 -11.34 9.05
CA ALA A 38 20.02 -12.70 8.80
C ALA A 38 18.52 -13.01 8.93
N ALA A 39 17.91 -13.32 7.79
CA ALA A 39 16.72 -14.16 7.73
C ALA A 39 17.04 -15.52 8.36
N VAL A 40 16.76 -15.67 9.66
CA VAL A 40 16.64 -16.99 10.29
C VAL A 40 15.39 -17.64 9.70
N PRO A 41 15.49 -18.84 9.07
CA PRO A 41 14.31 -19.55 8.60
C PRO A 41 13.48 -19.94 9.82
N ALA A 42 12.35 -19.27 10.02
CA ALA A 42 11.40 -19.63 11.06
C ALA A 42 10.82 -21.01 10.73
N PRO A 43 10.76 -21.97 11.68
CA PRO A 43 10.18 -23.28 11.42
C PRO A 43 8.68 -23.12 11.12
N ASP A 44 8.30 -23.37 9.87
CA ASP A 44 6.92 -23.35 9.38
C ASP A 44 6.16 -24.59 9.89
N GLY A 45 5.80 -24.57 11.18
CA GLY A 45 4.82 -25.48 11.72
C GLY A 45 3.42 -25.16 11.17
N TRP A 46 2.70 -26.18 10.71
CA TRP A 46 1.27 -26.16 10.38
C TRP A 46 0.41 -25.38 11.41
N ALA A 47 0.79 -25.45 12.69
CA ALA A 47 0.19 -24.68 13.79
C ALA A 47 0.37 -23.16 13.66
N GLY A 48 1.54 -22.68 13.22
CA GLY A 48 1.79 -21.25 12.99
C GLY A 48 1.03 -20.70 11.79
N ALA A 49 0.80 -21.52 10.76
CA ALA A 49 -0.04 -21.17 9.62
C ALA A 49 -1.52 -21.09 9.99
N ALA A 50 -2.02 -22.00 10.85
CA ALA A 50 -3.39 -22.00 11.37
C ALA A 50 -3.65 -20.81 12.31
N VAL A 51 -2.73 -20.52 13.22
CA VAL A 51 -2.82 -19.36 14.13
C VAL A 51 -2.78 -18.03 13.36
N ARG A 52 -1.92 -17.88 12.33
CA ARG A 52 -1.95 -16.70 11.45
C ARG A 52 -3.23 -16.60 10.61
N ARG A 53 -3.81 -17.72 10.20
CA ARG A 53 -5.11 -17.77 9.49
C ARG A 53 -6.26 -17.36 10.41
N ALA A 54 -6.27 -17.84 11.64
CA ALA A 54 -7.25 -17.48 12.66
C ALA A 54 -7.13 -15.99 13.06
N ILE A 55 -5.90 -15.51 13.26
CA ILE A 55 -5.62 -14.08 13.51
C ILE A 55 -6.00 -13.24 12.30
N GLY A 56 -5.77 -13.69 11.06
CA GLY A 56 -6.20 -12.97 9.85
C GLY A 56 -7.71 -12.95 9.61
N TRP A 57 -8.45 -13.92 10.17
CA TRP A 57 -9.91 -14.00 10.11
C TRP A 57 -10.55 -13.13 11.20
N VAL A 58 -9.99 -13.14 12.41
CA VAL A 58 -10.40 -12.31 13.55
C VAL A 58 -9.92 -10.85 13.41
N ALA A 59 -8.77 -10.62 12.76
CA ALA A 59 -8.28 -9.29 12.39
C ALA A 59 -8.70 -8.89 10.97
N GLY A 60 -9.70 -9.55 10.38
CA GLY A 60 -10.37 -9.01 9.21
C GLY A 60 -10.92 -7.61 9.53
N ASP A 61 -11.00 -6.73 8.54
CA ASP A 61 -11.40 -5.34 8.78
C ASP A 61 -12.89 -5.14 9.17
N ARG A 62 -13.62 -6.24 9.37
CA ARG A 62 -15.05 -6.30 9.68
C ARG A 62 -15.37 -6.05 11.16
N PRO A 63 -14.74 -6.74 12.15
CA PRO A 63 -14.94 -6.44 13.56
C PRO A 63 -14.54 -5.02 13.97
N GLN A 64 -13.52 -4.42 13.34
CA GLN A 64 -13.11 -3.04 13.64
C GLN A 64 -14.11 -1.99 13.14
N ALA A 65 -14.78 -2.21 12.00
CA ALA A 65 -15.87 -1.35 11.52
C ALA A 65 -17.11 -1.45 12.41
N VAL A 66 -17.43 -2.65 12.90
CA VAL A 66 -18.54 -2.89 13.84
C VAL A 66 -18.24 -2.26 15.21
N LEU A 67 -17.02 -2.39 15.71
CA LEU A 67 -16.60 -1.77 16.97
C LEU A 67 -16.58 -0.24 16.90
N LEU A 68 -16.14 0.35 15.78
CA LEU A 68 -16.20 1.80 15.55
C LEU A 68 -17.65 2.31 15.43
N GLY A 69 -18.51 1.57 14.74
CA GLY A 69 -19.95 1.90 14.64
C GLY A 69 -20.67 1.80 15.99
N ALA A 70 -20.35 0.77 16.79
CA ALA A 70 -20.89 0.60 18.14
C ALA A 70 -20.41 1.69 19.10
N ALA A 71 -19.12 2.06 19.06
CA ALA A 71 -18.59 3.16 19.87
C ALA A 71 -19.24 4.51 19.50
N ALA A 72 -19.47 4.78 18.21
CA ALA A 72 -20.17 5.97 17.75
C ALA A 72 -21.65 6.00 18.20
N ALA A 73 -22.35 4.87 18.14
CA ALA A 73 -23.74 4.76 18.61
C ALA A 73 -23.87 5.00 20.12
N VAL A 74 -22.92 4.48 20.91
CA VAL A 74 -22.87 4.67 22.37
C VAL A 74 -22.53 6.12 22.74
N LEU A 75 -21.67 6.80 21.97
CA LEU A 75 -21.30 8.19 22.23
C LEU A 75 -22.42 9.20 21.94
N VAL A 76 -23.22 8.97 20.89
CA VAL A 76 -24.28 9.90 20.47
C VAL A 76 -25.49 9.81 21.40
N GLY A 77 -25.85 8.60 21.86
CA GLY A 77 -27.00 8.39 22.74
C GLY A 77 -28.35 8.78 22.11
N GLY A 78 -29.44 8.34 22.74
CA GLY A 78 -30.81 8.60 22.25
C GLY A 78 -31.16 7.88 20.94
N TRP A 79 -32.27 8.28 20.33
CA TRP A 79 -32.84 7.63 19.13
C TRP A 79 -32.00 7.83 17.86
N ALA A 80 -31.12 8.84 17.83
CA ALA A 80 -30.24 9.12 16.69
C ALA A 80 -28.97 8.24 16.65
N GLY A 81 -28.56 7.65 17.78
CA GLY A 81 -27.37 6.80 17.89
C GLY A 81 -27.31 5.60 16.92
N PRO A 82 -28.37 4.79 16.76
CA PRO A 82 -28.34 3.65 15.84
C PRO A 82 -28.22 4.08 14.37
N ALA A 83 -28.80 5.21 13.96
CA ALA A 83 -28.69 5.72 12.59
C ALA A 83 -27.25 6.15 12.25
N VAL A 84 -26.58 6.83 13.18
CA VAL A 84 -25.18 7.24 13.03
C VAL A 84 -24.24 6.03 13.03
N GLY A 85 -24.47 5.06 13.93
CA GLY A 85 -23.69 3.81 13.98
C GLY A 85 -23.79 2.99 12.69
N LEU A 86 -24.99 2.87 12.12
CA LEU A 86 -25.22 2.22 10.83
C LEU A 86 -24.53 2.96 9.67
N ALA A 87 -24.62 4.29 9.63
CA ALA A 87 -23.97 5.09 8.59
C ALA A 87 -22.44 4.94 8.64
N VAL A 88 -21.85 4.98 9.83
CA VAL A 88 -20.39 4.80 10.03
C VAL A 88 -19.95 3.37 9.71
N GLY A 89 -20.72 2.35 10.13
CA GLY A 89 -20.44 0.95 9.81
C GLY A 89 -20.55 0.65 8.31
N TRP A 90 -21.55 1.22 7.63
CA TRP A 90 -21.74 1.08 6.19
C TRP A 90 -20.64 1.81 5.40
N ALA A 91 -20.32 3.06 5.80
CA ALA A 91 -19.22 3.81 5.22
C ALA A 91 -17.89 3.05 5.40
N GLY A 92 -17.62 2.53 6.59
CA GLY A 92 -16.46 1.69 6.87
C GLY A 92 -16.42 0.48 5.93
N TRP A 93 -17.51 -0.27 5.82
CA TRP A 93 -17.56 -1.45 4.93
C TRP A 93 -17.36 -1.11 3.44
N ARG A 94 -17.82 0.06 2.99
CA ARG A 94 -17.64 0.57 1.61
C ARG A 94 -16.23 1.11 1.36
N LEU A 95 -15.61 1.74 2.36
CA LEU A 95 -14.33 2.45 2.24
C LEU A 95 -13.13 1.56 2.59
N LEU A 96 -13.33 0.50 3.39
CA LEU A 96 -12.27 -0.43 3.78
C LEU A 96 -11.85 -1.29 2.56
N PRO A 97 -10.55 -1.34 2.23
CA PRO A 97 -10.06 -2.16 1.15
C PRO A 97 -10.42 -3.63 1.39
N ARG A 98 -10.94 -4.31 0.36
CA ARG A 98 -11.18 -5.76 0.45
C ARG A 98 -9.88 -6.47 0.81
N VAL A 99 -9.93 -7.30 1.85
CA VAL A 99 -8.82 -8.11 2.30
C VAL A 99 -8.38 -9.02 1.16
N ARG A 100 -7.22 -8.73 0.56
CA ARG A 100 -6.62 -9.55 -0.51
C ARG A 100 -6.31 -10.95 0.00
N SER A 101 -6.57 -11.94 -0.84
CA SER A 101 -6.21 -13.34 -0.56
C SER A 101 -4.69 -13.50 -0.38
N PRO A 102 -4.20 -14.51 0.35
CA PRO A 102 -2.76 -14.71 0.55
C PRO A 102 -1.97 -14.80 -0.77
N GLY A 103 -2.53 -15.43 -1.79
CA GLY A 103 -1.94 -15.54 -3.12
C GLY A 103 -1.84 -14.19 -3.85
N GLU A 104 -2.88 -13.35 -3.77
CA GLU A 104 -2.85 -12.00 -4.32
C GLU A 104 -1.83 -11.10 -3.64
N ARG A 105 -1.66 -11.23 -2.31
CA ARG A 105 -0.63 -10.49 -1.57
C ARG A 105 0.76 -10.87 -2.06
N ARG A 106 1.05 -12.17 -2.19
CA ARG A 106 2.35 -12.65 -2.69
C ARG A 106 2.63 -12.11 -4.10
N ARG A 107 1.67 -12.21 -5.01
CA ARG A 107 1.79 -11.67 -6.38
C ARG A 107 1.99 -10.15 -6.41
N ALA A 108 1.31 -9.42 -5.53
CA ALA A 108 1.49 -7.97 -5.42
C ALA A 108 2.89 -7.60 -4.91
N THR A 109 3.41 -8.33 -3.92
CA THR A 109 4.77 -8.14 -3.40
C THR A 109 5.83 -8.47 -4.45
N GLU A 110 5.67 -9.56 -5.19
CA GLU A 110 6.55 -9.93 -6.30
C GLU A 110 6.58 -8.85 -7.39
N ARG A 111 5.41 -8.31 -7.76
CA ARG A 111 5.30 -7.19 -8.71
C ARG A 111 6.00 -5.93 -8.20
N ASP A 112 5.84 -5.59 -6.91
CA ASP A 112 6.51 -4.42 -6.33
C ASP A 112 8.03 -4.58 -6.34
N TRP A 113 8.53 -5.79 -6.06
CA TRP A 113 9.96 -6.13 -6.18
C TRP A 113 10.48 -5.97 -7.61
N LEU A 114 9.79 -6.52 -8.61
CA LEU A 114 10.17 -6.38 -10.02
C LEU A 114 10.23 -4.90 -10.45
N VAL A 115 9.24 -4.10 -10.06
CA VAL A 115 9.19 -2.67 -10.40
C VAL A 115 10.36 -1.90 -9.75
N ARG A 116 10.74 -2.24 -8.52
CA ARG A 116 11.88 -1.61 -7.82
C ARG A 116 13.22 -1.99 -8.42
N GLN A 117 13.37 -3.22 -8.90
CA GLN A 117 14.61 -3.72 -9.51
C GLN A 117 14.78 -3.27 -10.96
N LEU A 118 13.69 -2.94 -11.67
CA LEU A 118 13.69 -2.53 -13.07
C LEU A 118 14.75 -1.47 -13.46
N PRO A 119 14.92 -0.34 -12.74
CA PRO A 119 15.93 0.66 -13.12
C PRO A 119 17.36 0.15 -12.96
N LEU A 120 17.64 -0.65 -11.93
CA LEU A 120 18.95 -1.27 -11.74
C LEU A 120 19.25 -2.26 -12.86
N THR A 121 18.28 -3.12 -13.18
CA THR A 121 18.40 -4.09 -14.28
C THR A 121 18.61 -3.41 -15.62
N ALA A 122 17.91 -2.29 -15.89
CA ALA A 122 18.09 -1.51 -17.11
C ALA A 122 19.51 -0.94 -17.22
N ASP A 123 20.06 -0.38 -16.15
CA ASP A 123 21.43 0.17 -16.16
C ASP A 123 22.50 -0.93 -16.33
N LEU A 124 22.31 -2.09 -15.70
CA LEU A 124 23.21 -3.23 -15.85
C LEU A 124 23.18 -3.78 -17.28
N LEU A 125 21.98 -3.91 -17.88
CA LEU A 125 21.85 -4.31 -19.28
C LEU A 125 22.45 -3.26 -20.22
N ALA A 126 22.30 -1.96 -19.91
CA ALA A 126 22.91 -0.89 -20.68
C ALA A 126 24.44 -1.00 -20.67
N ALA A 127 25.04 -1.28 -19.50
CA ALA A 127 26.48 -1.48 -19.36
C ALA A 127 26.97 -2.71 -20.14
N CYS A 128 26.31 -3.87 -19.96
CA CYS A 128 26.71 -5.11 -20.63
C CYS A 128 26.53 -5.08 -22.15
N LEU A 129 25.45 -4.48 -22.65
CA LEU A 129 25.22 -4.34 -24.10
C LEU A 129 26.09 -3.23 -24.70
N GLY A 130 26.41 -2.20 -23.93
CA GLY A 130 27.32 -1.13 -24.34
C GLY A 130 28.76 -1.59 -24.52
N SER A 131 29.20 -2.60 -23.77
CA SER A 131 30.55 -3.18 -23.86
C SER A 131 30.69 -4.26 -24.96
N SER A 132 29.86 -4.23 -26.00
CA SER A 132 29.84 -5.20 -27.11
C SER A 132 29.50 -6.66 -26.72
N GLY A 133 28.75 -6.87 -25.64
CA GLY A 133 28.27 -8.19 -25.26
C GLY A 133 27.14 -8.72 -26.16
N SER A 134 27.09 -10.04 -26.36
CA SER A 134 25.94 -10.67 -27.01
C SER A 134 24.67 -10.50 -26.15
N PRO A 135 23.46 -10.39 -26.74
CA PRO A 135 22.21 -10.25 -25.98
C PRO A 135 21.99 -11.38 -24.96
N ALA A 136 22.35 -12.61 -25.33
CA ALA A 136 22.29 -13.76 -24.43
C ALA A 136 23.28 -13.64 -23.27
N GLY A 137 24.54 -13.27 -23.56
CA GLY A 137 25.58 -13.09 -22.54
C GLY A 137 25.27 -11.95 -21.58
N ALA A 138 24.77 -10.82 -22.10
CA ALA A 138 24.34 -9.70 -21.29
C ALA A 138 23.15 -10.08 -20.39
N ALA A 139 22.12 -10.74 -20.92
CA ALA A 139 21.00 -11.20 -20.11
C ALA A 139 21.41 -12.17 -19.00
N PHE A 140 22.33 -13.10 -19.30
CA PHE A 140 22.86 -14.05 -18.32
C PHE A 140 23.69 -13.36 -17.23
N ALA A 141 24.62 -12.48 -17.62
CA ALA A 141 25.46 -11.73 -16.67
C ALA A 141 24.62 -10.87 -15.71
N VAL A 142 23.59 -10.19 -16.24
CA VAL A 142 22.69 -9.40 -15.40
C VAL A 142 21.82 -10.29 -14.51
N ALA A 143 21.34 -11.43 -14.99
CA ALA A 143 20.56 -12.36 -14.18
C ALA A 143 21.33 -12.84 -12.93
N GLU A 144 22.63 -13.10 -13.07
CA GLU A 144 23.48 -13.52 -11.95
C GLU A 144 23.58 -12.41 -10.88
N SER A 145 23.70 -11.16 -11.33
CA SER A 145 23.89 -9.99 -10.45
C SER A 145 22.63 -9.52 -9.69
N VAL A 146 21.42 -9.91 -10.13
CA VAL A 146 20.17 -9.44 -9.53
C VAL A 146 19.47 -10.53 -8.70
N PRO A 147 18.75 -10.19 -7.62
CA PRO A 147 18.01 -11.19 -6.85
C PRO A 147 16.73 -11.68 -7.55
N SER A 148 16.20 -12.81 -7.08
CA SER A 148 14.83 -13.26 -7.34
C SER A 148 13.82 -12.17 -6.96
N PRO A 149 12.72 -11.95 -7.71
CA PRO A 149 12.20 -12.72 -8.86
C PRO A 149 12.76 -12.31 -10.24
N MET A 150 13.62 -11.28 -10.31
CA MET A 150 14.13 -10.77 -11.58
C MET A 150 15.10 -11.76 -12.26
N ARG A 151 15.93 -12.42 -11.43
CA ARG A 151 16.88 -13.44 -11.88
C ARG A 151 16.20 -14.51 -12.72
N GLU A 152 15.13 -15.11 -12.22
CA GLU A 152 14.45 -16.25 -12.88
C GLU A 152 13.85 -15.88 -14.22
N ARG A 153 13.38 -14.63 -14.37
CA ARG A 153 12.84 -14.14 -15.63
C ARG A 153 13.94 -13.90 -16.66
N LEU A 154 15.06 -13.31 -16.21
CA LEU A 154 16.20 -13.04 -17.09
C LEU A 154 16.97 -14.31 -17.45
N THR A 155 17.12 -15.28 -16.55
CA THR A 155 17.72 -16.58 -16.88
C THR A 155 16.87 -17.33 -17.90
N GLY A 156 15.54 -17.29 -17.79
CA GLY A 156 14.63 -17.86 -18.79
C GLY A 156 14.83 -17.24 -20.18
N VAL A 157 14.93 -15.91 -20.25
CA VAL A 157 15.19 -15.21 -21.52
C VAL A 157 16.59 -15.50 -22.05
N ALA A 158 17.62 -15.48 -21.19
CA ALA A 158 18.99 -15.79 -21.58
C ALA A 158 19.11 -17.22 -22.15
N ALA A 159 18.38 -18.19 -21.57
CA ALA A 159 18.31 -19.55 -22.08
C ALA A 159 17.67 -19.61 -23.47
N GLN A 160 16.53 -18.94 -23.67
CA GLN A 160 15.88 -18.87 -24.99
C GLN A 160 16.79 -18.25 -26.06
N LEU A 161 17.47 -17.15 -25.73
CA LEU A 161 18.42 -16.49 -26.61
C LEU A 161 19.62 -17.40 -26.95
N SER A 162 20.12 -18.16 -25.97
CA SER A 162 21.23 -19.10 -26.17
C SER A 162 20.85 -20.29 -27.05
N LEU A 163 19.56 -20.65 -27.09
CA LEU A 163 19.00 -21.65 -28.01
C LEU A 163 18.74 -21.09 -29.43
N GLY A 164 19.11 -19.83 -29.69
CA GLY A 164 18.95 -19.19 -31.00
C GLY A 164 17.56 -18.62 -31.25
N ALA A 165 16.72 -18.44 -30.22
CA ALA A 165 15.46 -17.74 -30.38
C ALA A 165 15.70 -16.28 -30.77
N SER A 166 14.83 -15.74 -31.64
CA SER A 166 14.96 -14.37 -32.12
C SER A 166 14.82 -13.38 -30.94
N PRO A 167 15.78 -12.48 -30.71
CA PRO A 167 15.81 -11.62 -29.54
C PRO A 167 14.57 -10.74 -29.39
N GLU A 168 14.03 -10.24 -30.48
CA GLU A 168 12.82 -9.41 -30.51
C GLU A 168 11.63 -10.17 -29.91
N ARG A 169 11.44 -11.43 -30.33
CA ARG A 169 10.35 -12.28 -29.83
C ARG A 169 10.52 -12.63 -28.36
N CYS A 170 11.74 -12.94 -27.91
CA CYS A 170 12.00 -13.22 -26.49
C CYS A 170 11.64 -12.02 -25.61
N TRP A 171 12.00 -10.81 -26.03
CA TRP A 171 11.65 -9.59 -25.31
C TRP A 171 10.14 -9.30 -25.38
N GLU A 172 9.50 -9.45 -26.53
CA GLU A 172 8.05 -9.27 -26.65
C GLU A 172 7.25 -10.25 -25.79
N GLN A 173 7.67 -11.52 -25.77
CA GLN A 173 7.08 -12.55 -24.93
C GLN A 173 7.24 -12.20 -23.45
N LEU A 174 8.43 -11.76 -23.03
CA LEU A 174 8.66 -11.28 -21.66
C LEU A 174 7.74 -10.11 -21.29
N ALA A 175 7.46 -9.21 -22.23
CA ALA A 175 6.54 -8.10 -22.01
C ALA A 175 5.09 -8.56 -21.81
N ALA A 176 4.66 -9.61 -22.51
CA ALA A 176 3.33 -10.20 -22.38
C ALA A 176 3.17 -11.00 -21.08
N ASP A 177 4.16 -11.85 -20.76
CA ASP A 177 4.12 -12.75 -19.61
C ASP A 177 4.31 -11.98 -18.28
N CYS A 178 5.13 -10.92 -18.31
CA CYS A 178 5.48 -10.13 -17.14
C CYS A 178 5.19 -8.64 -17.38
N PRO A 179 3.94 -8.17 -17.15
CA PRO A 179 3.57 -6.77 -17.23
C PRO A 179 4.50 -5.77 -16.51
N PRO A 180 5.05 -6.05 -15.30
CA PRO A 180 5.98 -5.10 -14.66
C PRO A 180 7.32 -4.94 -15.42
N MET A 181 7.74 -5.93 -16.21
CA MET A 181 8.96 -5.88 -17.02
C MET A 181 8.71 -5.37 -18.44
N ALA A 182 7.44 -5.20 -18.84
CA ALA A 182 7.06 -4.77 -20.18
C ALA A 182 7.73 -3.46 -20.67
N PRO A 183 7.99 -2.43 -19.84
CA PRO A 183 8.71 -1.25 -20.31
C PRO A 183 10.14 -1.57 -20.78
N LEU A 184 10.88 -2.34 -19.98
CA LEU A 184 12.26 -2.75 -20.28
C LEU A 184 12.29 -3.65 -21.51
N ALA A 185 11.41 -4.65 -21.53
CA ALA A 185 11.31 -5.62 -22.60
C ALA A 185 10.94 -4.97 -23.95
N ARG A 186 9.96 -4.06 -23.98
CA ARG A 186 9.62 -3.29 -25.20
C ARG A 186 10.71 -2.32 -25.61
N CYS A 187 11.50 -1.80 -24.68
CA CYS A 187 12.67 -0.99 -25.01
C CYS A 187 13.69 -1.83 -25.77
N LEU A 188 14.04 -3.00 -25.25
CA LEU A 188 14.98 -3.94 -25.87
C LEU A 188 14.48 -4.46 -27.22
N ALA A 189 13.21 -4.85 -27.33
CA ALA A 189 12.62 -5.29 -28.60
C ALA A 189 12.78 -4.20 -29.68
N ARG A 190 12.45 -2.94 -29.35
CA ARG A 190 12.56 -1.82 -30.29
C ARG A 190 14.00 -1.50 -30.68
N THR A 191 14.95 -1.50 -29.73
CA THR A 191 16.36 -1.22 -30.03
C THR A 191 16.98 -2.33 -30.87
N THR A 192 16.56 -3.58 -30.65
CA THR A 192 17.00 -4.73 -31.45
C THR A 192 16.46 -4.65 -32.87
N LEU A 193 15.15 -4.41 -33.04
CA LEU A 193 14.53 -4.20 -34.36
C LEU A 193 15.13 -3.03 -35.13
N SER A 194 15.45 -1.93 -34.45
CA SER A 194 15.95 -0.71 -35.09
C SER A 194 17.48 -0.71 -35.30
N GLY A 195 18.19 -1.68 -34.75
CA GLY A 195 19.66 -1.70 -34.74
C GLY A 195 20.32 -0.55 -33.97
N THR A 196 19.55 0.20 -33.17
CA THR A 196 20.09 1.35 -32.42
C THR A 196 20.80 0.88 -31.16
N PRO A 197 21.92 1.51 -30.75
CA PRO A 197 22.61 1.15 -29.53
C PRO A 197 21.67 1.19 -28.31
N PRO A 198 21.47 0.08 -27.59
CA PRO A 198 20.44 -0.01 -26.55
C PRO A 198 20.79 0.76 -25.27
N ALA A 199 22.06 1.10 -25.07
CA ALA A 199 22.56 1.68 -23.83
C ALA A 199 21.87 3.00 -23.45
N THR A 200 21.76 3.94 -24.40
CA THR A 200 21.14 5.26 -24.13
C THR A 200 19.65 5.14 -23.84
N ALA A 201 18.94 4.29 -24.59
CA ALA A 201 17.52 4.04 -24.40
C ALA A 201 17.22 3.39 -23.03
N LEU A 202 18.06 2.44 -22.60
CA LEU A 202 17.94 1.77 -21.31
C LEU A 202 18.26 2.70 -20.12
N VAL A 203 19.30 3.53 -20.23
CA VAL A 203 19.62 4.55 -19.21
C VAL A 203 18.48 5.55 -19.08
N GLY A 204 17.92 6.01 -20.22
CA GLY A 204 16.74 6.88 -20.23
C GLY A 204 15.53 6.21 -19.57
N LEU A 205 15.32 4.92 -19.82
CA LEU A 205 14.27 4.14 -19.17
C LEU A 205 14.49 4.06 -17.65
N ALA A 206 15.71 3.76 -17.19
CA ALA A 206 16.04 3.71 -15.77
C ALA A 206 15.78 5.06 -15.07
N GLN A 207 16.20 6.16 -15.69
CA GLN A 207 15.94 7.53 -15.21
C GLN A 207 14.44 7.83 -15.15
N SER A 208 13.68 7.47 -16.19
CA SER A 208 12.23 7.69 -16.22
C SER A 208 11.50 6.95 -15.09
N GLN A 209 11.95 5.73 -14.77
CA GLN A 209 11.39 4.90 -13.70
C GLN A 209 11.74 5.44 -12.32
N ARG A 210 12.98 5.90 -12.11
CA ARG A 210 13.37 6.62 -10.88
C ARG A 210 12.55 7.89 -10.69
N ALA A 211 12.36 8.68 -11.75
CA ALA A 211 11.55 9.88 -11.71
C ALA A 211 10.06 9.58 -11.44
N ALA A 212 9.51 8.50 -12.00
CA ALA A 212 8.17 8.04 -11.69
C ALA A 212 8.02 7.61 -10.22
N ALA A 213 9.02 6.89 -9.68
CA ALA A 213 9.05 6.49 -8.28
C ALA A 213 9.12 7.70 -7.33
N ALA A 214 9.96 8.70 -7.64
CA ALA A 214 10.05 9.94 -6.88
C ALA A 214 8.73 10.72 -6.89
N ARG A 215 8.09 10.86 -8.06
CA ARG A 215 6.76 11.48 -8.19
C ARG A 215 5.71 10.76 -7.35
N ALA A 216 5.70 9.43 -7.37
CA ALA A 216 4.79 8.63 -6.56
C ALA A 216 5.05 8.81 -5.05
N ALA A 217 6.31 8.88 -4.63
CA ALA A 217 6.67 9.15 -3.24
C ALA A 217 6.18 10.55 -2.79
N HIS A 218 6.42 11.58 -3.59
CA HIS A 218 5.95 12.94 -3.29
C HIS A 218 4.41 13.02 -3.23
N ALA A 219 3.71 12.32 -4.13
CA ALA A 219 2.25 12.25 -4.09
C ALA A 219 1.73 11.59 -2.80
N ARG A 220 2.41 10.54 -2.30
CA ARG A 220 2.06 9.91 -1.01
C ARG A 220 2.28 10.86 0.16
N VAL A 221 3.38 11.62 0.18
CA VAL A 221 3.66 12.61 1.23
C VAL A 221 2.57 13.70 1.25
N ARG A 222 2.19 14.25 0.09
CA ARG A 222 1.12 15.25 -0.01
C ARG A 222 -0.21 14.72 0.50
N ARG A 223 -0.57 13.49 0.12
CA ARG A 223 -1.80 12.84 0.61
C ARG A 223 -1.76 12.60 2.12
N ALA A 224 -0.61 12.21 2.67
CA ALA A 224 -0.45 12.05 4.11
C ALA A 224 -0.68 13.36 4.87
N GLY A 225 -0.23 14.50 4.34
CA GLY A 225 -0.50 15.82 4.93
C GLY A 225 -2.00 16.17 4.98
N VAL A 226 -2.74 15.88 3.89
CA VAL A 226 -4.20 16.05 3.86
C VAL A 226 -4.89 15.12 4.86
N LEU A 227 -4.49 13.85 4.89
CA LEU A 227 -5.07 12.87 5.83
C LEU A 227 -4.73 13.19 7.29
N ALA A 228 -3.58 13.82 7.57
CA ALA A 228 -3.19 14.23 8.92
C ALA A 228 -4.05 15.38 9.46
N THR A 229 -4.51 16.27 8.58
CA THR A 229 -5.36 17.43 8.95
C THR A 229 -6.86 17.12 8.88
N ALA A 230 -7.26 16.08 8.14
CA ALA A 230 -8.64 15.61 8.04
C ALA A 230 -9.36 15.40 9.40
N PRO A 231 -8.79 14.74 10.43
CA PRO A 231 -9.49 14.54 11.70
C PRO A 231 -9.74 15.85 12.46
N LEU A 232 -8.82 16.81 12.38
CA LEU A 232 -9.00 18.14 12.96
C LEU A 232 -10.20 18.84 12.30
N GLY A 233 -10.24 18.87 10.96
CA GLY A 233 -11.36 19.45 10.22
C GLY A 233 -12.71 18.79 10.56
N LEU A 234 -12.72 17.46 10.70
CA LEU A 234 -13.90 16.70 11.09
C LEU A 234 -14.39 17.06 12.51
N CYS A 235 -13.46 17.32 13.44
CA CYS A 235 -13.80 17.75 14.80
C CYS A 235 -14.25 19.23 14.87
N PHE A 236 -13.73 20.09 14.01
CA PHE A 236 -14.10 21.52 13.99
C PHE A 236 -15.46 21.79 13.35
N LEU A 237 -15.88 20.99 12.36
CA LEU A 237 -17.16 21.15 11.68
C LEU A 237 -18.37 21.17 12.65
N PRO A 238 -18.58 20.19 13.55
CA PRO A 238 -19.73 20.21 14.46
C PRO A 238 -19.68 21.36 15.46
N ALA A 239 -18.48 21.70 15.96
CA ALA A 239 -18.31 22.83 16.88
C ALA A 239 -18.69 24.16 16.22
N PHE A 240 -18.25 24.39 14.98
CA PHE A 240 -18.60 25.58 14.21
C PHE A 240 -20.11 25.67 13.93
N VAL A 241 -20.78 24.56 13.63
CA VAL A 241 -22.22 24.54 13.40
C VAL A 241 -22.98 24.92 14.68
N LEU A 242 -22.63 24.31 15.82
CA LEU A 242 -23.31 24.55 17.09
C LEU A 242 -23.08 25.97 17.63
N ILE A 243 -21.86 26.49 17.49
CA ILE A 243 -21.47 27.79 18.06
C ILE A 243 -21.77 28.94 17.09
N GLY A 244 -21.54 28.75 15.79
CA GLY A 244 -21.65 29.80 14.78
C GLY A 244 -23.00 29.83 14.06
N VAL A 245 -23.42 28.70 13.49
CA VAL A 245 -24.55 28.66 12.54
C VAL A 245 -25.90 28.61 13.27
N VAL A 246 -26.05 27.71 14.24
CA VAL A 246 -27.32 27.47 14.95
C VAL A 246 -27.87 28.75 15.61
N PRO A 247 -27.08 29.55 16.36
CA PRO A 247 -27.60 30.75 17.00
C PRO A 247 -28.09 31.79 15.98
N VAL A 248 -27.38 31.94 14.86
CA VAL A 248 -27.73 32.90 13.80
C VAL A 248 -29.06 32.51 13.13
N VAL A 249 -29.24 31.22 12.81
CA VAL A 249 -30.48 30.74 12.21
C VAL A 249 -31.66 30.91 13.18
N MET A 250 -31.48 30.60 14.47
CA MET A 250 -32.51 30.79 15.48
C MET A 250 -32.89 32.26 15.67
N GLY A 251 -31.92 33.17 15.62
CA GLY A 251 -32.18 34.61 15.69
C GLY A 251 -32.99 35.12 14.49
N LEU A 252 -32.68 34.63 13.28
CA LEU A 252 -33.41 35.00 12.08
C LEU A 252 -34.84 34.44 12.08
N THR A 253 -35.04 33.16 12.40
CA THR A 253 -36.38 32.55 12.40
C THR A 253 -37.29 33.18 13.46
N GLY A 254 -36.75 33.50 14.64
CA GLY A 254 -37.49 34.25 15.67
C GLY A 254 -37.94 35.63 15.21
N ALA A 255 -37.07 36.37 14.52
CA ALA A 255 -37.38 37.70 14.00
C ALA A 255 -38.46 37.70 12.89
N PHE A 256 -38.52 36.64 12.07
CA PHE A 256 -39.56 36.48 11.06
C PHE A 256 -40.90 36.03 11.65
N SER A 257 -40.90 35.16 12.66
CA SER A 257 -42.13 34.65 13.28
C SER A 257 -42.93 35.72 14.03
N GLN A 258 -42.31 36.81 14.49
CA GLN A 258 -43.02 37.91 15.18
C GLN A 258 -43.67 38.92 14.23
N ARG A 259 -43.43 38.83 12.91
CA ARG A 259 -43.96 39.77 11.90
C ARG A 259 -45.13 39.20 11.08
N LEU A 260 -45.48 37.93 11.28
CA LEU A 260 -46.68 37.28 10.76
C LEU A 260 -47.76 37.29 11.85
#